data_AF-A0A975M4J0-F1
#
_entry.id   AF-A0A975M4J0-F1
#
_cell.length_a   1.000
_cell.length_b   1.000
_cell.length_c   1.000
_cell.angle_alpha   90.00
_cell.angle_beta   90.00
_cell.angle_gamma   90.00
#
_symmetry.space_group_name_H-M   'P 1'
#
loop_
_entity.id
_entity.type
_entity.pdbx_description
1 polymer ?
#
loop_
_entity_poly.entity_id
_entity_poly.type
_entity_poly.pdbx_seq_one_letter_code
_entity_poly.pdbx_strand_id
1 'polypeptide(L)'
;MGTRRRTALWAAAAAACWPLVSCSNACPAIGWINSVSIEVEGDAGAVQRLELCADGSCSTRTADAKSGFTPVDPPFPSASAADPSSDAGVDAGAADADTWEFFLDMGAPDSVTVRAWAASGEILAEQDFPLDWKRVGGSERCGGPVSTPPLRLRI
;
A
#
# COMPACT_ATOMS: atom_id res chain seq x y z
N MET A 1 -56.29 50.22 37.57
CA MET A 1 -56.85 50.29 36.20
C MET A 1 -55.87 51.10 35.35
N GLY A 2 -55.28 50.50 34.31
CA GLY A 2 -54.63 51.26 33.22
C GLY A 2 -53.11 51.21 33.14
N THR A 3 -52.53 50.07 32.74
CA THR A 3 -51.16 50.05 32.18
C THR A 3 -51.27 50.01 30.66
N ARG A 4 -50.84 51.09 29.99
CA ARG A 4 -50.80 51.18 28.52
C ARG A 4 -49.44 50.71 27.99
N ARG A 5 -49.52 49.80 27.00
CA ARG A 5 -48.83 49.81 25.69
C ARG A 5 -47.29 49.93 25.65
N ARG A 6 -46.60 48.92 25.12
CA ARG A 6 -46.24 48.77 23.68
C ARG A 6 -45.25 47.61 23.48
N THR A 7 -45.47 46.89 22.39
CA THR A 7 -44.66 45.83 21.78
C THR A 7 -43.24 46.27 21.41
N ALA A 8 -42.27 45.38 21.59
CA ALA A 8 -41.04 45.34 20.81
C ALA A 8 -40.64 43.87 20.56
N LEU A 9 -40.83 43.43 19.32
CA LEU A 9 -40.21 42.23 18.76
C LEU A 9 -38.68 42.39 18.85
N TRP A 10 -37.99 41.40 19.40
CA TRP A 10 -36.55 41.24 19.16
C TRP A 10 -36.33 39.92 18.42
N ALA A 11 -35.73 40.08 17.25
CA ALA A 11 -35.39 39.05 16.30
C ALA A 11 -34.16 38.25 16.75
N ALA A 12 -34.17 36.98 16.37
CA ALA A 12 -33.05 36.16 15.90
C ALA A 12 -31.71 36.18 16.66
N ALA A 13 -31.36 35.01 17.22
CA ALA A 13 -30.05 34.41 16.97
C ALA A 13 -30.18 32.89 17.09
N ALA A 14 -30.55 32.23 15.98
CA ALA A 14 -30.27 30.81 15.83
C ALA A 14 -28.74 30.68 15.75
N ALA A 15 -28.10 30.30 16.85
CA ALA A 15 -26.71 29.91 16.86
C ALA A 15 -26.59 28.58 16.10
N ALA A 16 -26.45 28.69 14.77
CA ALA A 16 -26.04 27.59 13.92
C ALA A 16 -24.59 27.27 14.28
N CYS A 17 -24.40 26.30 15.18
CA CYS A 17 -23.14 25.58 15.29
C CYS A 17 -22.93 24.81 14.00
N TRP A 18 -22.38 25.45 12.98
CA TRP A 18 -21.77 24.72 11.87
C TRP A 18 -20.59 23.95 12.43
N PRO A 19 -20.52 22.61 12.24
CA PRO A 19 -19.33 21.88 12.58
C PRO A 19 -18.20 22.48 11.75
N LEU A 20 -17.26 23.15 12.42
CA LEU A 20 -15.99 23.49 11.83
C LEU A 20 -15.36 22.17 11.42
N VAL A 21 -15.46 21.86 10.12
CA VAL A 21 -14.66 20.82 9.49
C VAL A 21 -13.22 21.28 9.66
N SER A 22 -12.60 20.83 10.75
CA SER A 22 -11.23 21.14 11.08
C SER A 22 -10.37 20.69 9.90
N CYS A 23 -9.72 21.65 9.24
CA CYS A 23 -8.59 21.39 8.35
C CYS A 23 -7.42 20.91 9.22
N SER A 24 -7.53 19.70 9.74
CA SER A 24 -6.46 19.07 10.51
C SER A 24 -5.37 18.70 9.52
N ASN A 25 -4.25 19.42 9.54
CA ASN A 25 -3.02 19.09 8.80
C ASN A 25 -2.32 17.82 9.35
N ALA A 26 -3.01 17.01 10.14
CA ALA A 26 -2.50 15.81 10.74
C ALA A 26 -2.67 14.64 9.76
N CYS A 27 -1.59 13.89 9.55
CA CYS A 27 -1.62 12.71 8.71
C CYS A 27 -2.39 11.59 9.43
N PRO A 28 -3.26 10.84 8.72
CA PRO A 28 -3.92 9.69 9.31
C PRO A 28 -2.87 8.67 9.77
N ALA A 29 -3.06 8.04 10.92
CA ALA A 29 -2.19 6.98 11.44
C ALA A 29 -2.42 5.64 10.72
N ILE A 30 -2.72 5.68 9.41
CA ILE A 30 -2.95 4.52 8.56
C ILE A 30 -1.65 4.22 7.83
N GLY A 31 -1.13 3.01 8.00
CA GLY A 31 0.02 2.52 7.24
C GLY A 31 -0.34 2.30 5.76
N TRP A 32 0.66 2.30 4.91
CA TRP A 32 0.53 1.95 3.51
C TRP A 32 1.45 0.78 3.16
N ILE A 33 1.18 0.19 2.01
CA ILE A 33 1.94 -0.93 1.44
C ILE A 33 2.61 -0.43 0.18
N ASN A 34 3.89 -0.73 0.04
CA ASN A 34 4.66 -0.46 -1.17
C ASN A 34 4.63 -1.69 -2.08
N SER A 35 4.85 -1.54 -3.39
CA SER A 35 4.90 -2.68 -4.30
C SER A 35 6.14 -2.73 -5.20
N VAL A 36 6.61 -3.95 -5.46
CA VAL A 36 7.67 -4.25 -6.42
C VAL A 36 7.12 -5.24 -7.43
N SER A 37 7.14 -4.86 -8.69
CA SER A 37 6.77 -5.72 -9.80
C SER A 37 8.03 -6.28 -10.45
N ILE A 38 8.00 -7.56 -10.78
CA ILE A 38 9.09 -8.29 -11.41
C ILE A 38 8.54 -8.95 -12.67
N GLU A 39 9.11 -8.60 -13.81
CA GLU A 39 8.85 -9.24 -15.09
C GLU A 39 9.97 -10.24 -15.39
N VAL A 40 9.60 -11.49 -15.61
CA VAL A 40 10.54 -12.56 -15.97
C VAL A 40 10.70 -12.59 -17.49
N GLU A 41 11.88 -12.20 -17.98
CA GLU A 41 12.29 -12.32 -19.37
C GLU A 41 12.92 -13.70 -19.60
N GLY A 42 12.41 -14.46 -20.58
CA GLY A 42 12.90 -15.79 -20.93
C GLY A 42 11.83 -16.87 -20.76
N ASP A 43 12.21 -18.06 -20.28
CA ASP A 43 11.27 -19.17 -20.04
C ASP A 43 10.56 -19.04 -18.69
N ALA A 44 9.67 -18.05 -18.56
CA ALA A 44 8.97 -17.75 -17.30
C ALA A 44 8.21 -18.96 -16.72
N GLY A 45 7.78 -19.90 -17.58
CA GLY A 45 7.12 -21.14 -17.16
C GLY A 45 8.01 -22.12 -16.41
N ALA A 46 9.34 -21.96 -16.45
CA ALA A 46 10.28 -22.74 -15.64
C ALA A 46 10.37 -22.25 -14.19
N VAL A 47 9.95 -21.01 -13.91
CA VAL A 47 10.02 -20.39 -12.58
C VAL A 47 8.85 -20.86 -11.74
N GLN A 48 9.14 -21.64 -10.70
CA GLN A 48 8.12 -22.11 -9.76
C GLN A 48 8.05 -21.27 -8.49
N ARG A 49 9.13 -20.55 -8.18
CA ARG A 49 9.22 -19.69 -7.01
C ARG A 49 10.16 -18.51 -7.28
N LEU A 50 9.72 -17.32 -6.91
CA LEU A 50 10.57 -16.13 -6.80
C LEU A 50 10.88 -15.85 -5.33
N GLU A 51 12.11 -15.43 -5.06
CA GLU A 51 12.55 -14.91 -3.78
C GLU A 51 13.03 -13.47 -4.00
N LEU A 52 12.54 -12.54 -3.18
CA LEU A 52 12.96 -11.16 -3.13
C LEU A 52 13.59 -10.89 -1.76
N CYS A 53 14.86 -10.50 -1.75
CA CYS A 53 15.61 -10.20 -0.54
C CYS A 53 15.93 -8.71 -0.45
N ALA A 54 15.67 -8.12 0.71
CA ALA A 54 16.01 -6.74 1.07
C ALA A 54 16.55 -6.73 2.50
N ASP A 55 17.64 -5.99 2.75
CA ASP A 55 18.18 -5.75 4.11
C ASP A 55 18.39 -7.02 4.96
N GLY A 56 18.73 -8.13 4.31
CA GLY A 56 18.97 -9.43 4.96
C GLY A 56 17.70 -10.25 5.26
N SER A 57 16.51 -9.74 4.91
CA SER A 57 15.24 -10.45 4.98
C SER A 57 14.79 -10.85 3.57
N CYS A 58 14.23 -12.05 3.43
CA CYS A 58 13.76 -12.56 2.15
C CYS A 58 12.29 -12.93 2.22
N SER A 59 11.58 -12.67 1.13
CA SER A 59 10.18 -13.02 0.96
C SER A 59 10.04 -13.85 -0.30
N THR A 60 9.26 -14.92 -0.20
CA THR A 60 9.13 -15.90 -1.28
C THR A 60 7.72 -15.97 -1.78
N ARG A 61 7.59 -16.21 -3.07
CA ARG A 61 6.31 -16.43 -3.73
C ARG A 61 6.37 -17.61 -4.67
N THR A 62 5.32 -18.41 -4.72
CA THR A 62 5.18 -19.53 -5.67
C THR A 62 4.24 -19.16 -6.82
N ALA A 63 4.41 -19.82 -7.97
CA ALA A 63 3.64 -19.54 -9.18
C ALA A 63 2.12 -19.74 -9.01
N ASP A 64 1.73 -20.62 -8.09
CA ASP A 64 0.34 -20.92 -7.75
C ASP A 64 -0.25 -19.99 -6.68
N ALA A 65 0.57 -19.10 -6.08
CA ALA A 65 0.14 -18.20 -5.02
C ALA A 65 -0.78 -17.10 -5.57
N LYS A 66 -2.08 -17.23 -5.29
CA LYS A 66 -3.06 -16.16 -5.48
C LYS A 66 -2.77 -15.03 -4.50
N SER A 67 -2.89 -13.79 -4.96
CA SER A 67 -2.90 -12.63 -4.07
C SER A 67 -4.04 -12.74 -3.07
N GLY A 68 -3.71 -12.71 -1.78
CA GLY A 68 -4.70 -12.50 -0.71
C GLY A 68 -5.16 -11.05 -0.63
N PHE A 69 -4.45 -10.12 -1.27
CA PHE A 69 -4.82 -8.71 -1.32
C PHE A 69 -5.88 -8.48 -2.40
N THR A 70 -7.10 -8.19 -1.96
CA THR A 70 -8.16 -7.67 -2.81
C THR A 70 -8.18 -6.15 -2.61
N PRO A 71 -7.81 -5.33 -3.61
CA PRO A 71 -7.95 -3.89 -3.51
C PRO A 71 -9.40 -3.57 -3.18
N VAL A 72 -9.63 -2.98 -2.03
CA VAL A 72 -10.95 -2.55 -1.64
C VAL A 72 -11.25 -1.22 -2.33
N ASP A 73 -12.22 -1.23 -3.24
CA ASP A 73 -12.69 -0.04 -3.94
C ASP A 73 -13.12 1.03 -2.92
N PRO A 74 -12.68 2.30 -3.07
CA PRO A 74 -13.18 3.40 -2.24
C PRO A 74 -14.68 3.62 -2.52
N PRO A 75 -15.48 3.91 -1.49
CA PRO A 75 -15.16 4.89 -0.46
C PRO A 75 -15.27 4.30 0.95
N PHE A 76 -14.17 4.21 1.71
CA PHE A 76 -14.27 3.76 3.10
C PHE A 76 -14.84 4.86 4.02
N PRO A 77 -15.94 4.60 4.75
CA PRO A 77 -16.21 5.23 6.03
C PRO A 77 -15.30 4.62 7.10
N SER A 78 -14.88 5.46 8.04
CA SER A 78 -13.93 5.17 9.11
C SER A 78 -14.24 3.95 9.99
N ALA A 79 -13.15 3.40 10.54
CA ALA A 79 -13.04 2.58 11.75
C ALA A 79 -13.43 1.10 11.66
N SER A 80 -12.40 0.25 11.63
CA SER A 80 -12.33 -0.95 12.48
C SER A 80 -10.86 -1.22 12.78
N ALA A 81 -10.57 -1.48 14.05
CA ALA A 81 -9.23 -1.65 14.59
C ALA A 81 -8.46 -2.74 13.85
N ALA A 82 -7.27 -2.41 13.34
CA ALA A 82 -6.30 -3.42 12.95
C ALA A 82 -5.72 -4.05 14.24
N ASP A 83 -5.77 -5.38 14.29
CA ASP A 83 -5.14 -6.21 15.30
C ASP A 83 -3.62 -5.96 15.30
N PRO A 84 -2.97 -5.60 16.43
CA PRO A 84 -1.54 -5.35 16.48
C PRO A 84 -0.76 -6.67 16.53
N SER A 85 -0.80 -7.46 15.47
CA SER A 85 0.03 -8.67 15.32
C SER A 85 0.17 -9.04 13.84
N SER A 86 0.84 -8.17 13.07
CA SER A 86 1.47 -8.57 11.81
C SER A 86 2.93 -8.12 11.87
N ASP A 87 3.81 -9.09 12.04
CA ASP A 87 5.26 -8.93 11.83
C ASP A 87 5.51 -8.27 10.47
N ALA A 88 6.59 -7.48 10.38
CA ALA A 88 7.06 -6.86 9.14
C ALA A 88 7.23 -7.93 8.05
N GLY A 89 6.23 -8.05 7.20
CA GLY A 89 6.08 -9.13 6.25
C GLY A 89 5.71 -8.56 4.89
N VAL A 90 6.46 -8.98 3.89
CA VAL A 90 6.20 -8.62 2.50
C VAL A 90 5.09 -9.56 2.00
N ASP A 91 3.92 -9.03 1.65
CA ASP A 91 2.83 -9.80 1.04
C ASP A 91 3.03 -9.89 -0.48
N ALA A 92 2.20 -10.61 -1.25
CA ALA A 92 2.37 -10.69 -2.71
C ALA A 92 1.05 -10.51 -3.48
N GLY A 93 1.06 -9.69 -4.56
CA GLY A 93 -0.11 -9.25 -5.36
C GLY A 93 -0.30 -9.99 -6.68
N ALA A 94 -1.45 -9.97 -7.38
CA ALA A 94 -1.75 -10.97 -8.42
C ALA A 94 -0.64 -11.12 -9.49
N ALA A 95 -0.24 -12.36 -9.81
CA ALA A 95 0.78 -12.64 -10.82
C ALA A 95 0.12 -13.02 -12.15
N ASP A 96 0.49 -12.33 -13.23
CA ASP A 96 0.37 -12.87 -14.59
C ASP A 96 1.54 -13.86 -14.81
N ALA A 97 1.47 -14.75 -15.80
CA ALA A 97 2.42 -15.88 -15.91
C ALA A 97 3.91 -15.47 -15.96
N ASP A 98 4.19 -14.24 -16.39
CA ASP A 98 5.52 -13.62 -16.46
C ASP A 98 5.72 -12.48 -15.45
N THR A 99 4.67 -11.99 -14.79
CA THR A 99 4.71 -10.80 -13.95
C THR A 99 4.37 -11.16 -12.51
N TRP A 100 5.28 -10.87 -11.60
CA TRP A 100 5.18 -11.21 -10.19
C TRP A 100 5.20 -9.95 -9.35
N GLU A 101 4.31 -9.85 -8.38
CA GLU A 101 4.23 -8.68 -7.49
C GLU A 101 4.57 -9.06 -6.04
N PHE A 102 5.40 -8.24 -5.42
CA PHE A 102 5.74 -8.26 -3.99
C PHE A 102 5.25 -6.96 -3.36
N PHE A 103 4.80 -7.04 -2.12
CA PHE A 103 4.24 -5.94 -1.35
C PHE A 103 5.07 -5.74 -0.11
N LEU A 104 5.83 -4.67 -0.04
CA LEU A 104 6.59 -4.34 1.15
C LEU A 104 5.70 -3.52 2.08
N ASP A 105 6.01 -3.54 3.38
CA ASP A 105 5.40 -2.60 4.31
C ASP A 105 5.81 -1.15 3.98
N MET A 106 5.81 -0.24 4.95
CA MET A 106 6.22 1.14 4.70
C MET A 106 7.72 1.28 4.35
N GLY A 107 8.50 0.20 4.42
CA GLY A 107 9.89 0.14 3.99
C GLY A 107 10.07 0.33 2.48
N ALA A 108 11.11 1.08 2.13
CA ALA A 108 11.49 1.36 0.74
C ALA A 108 13.02 1.19 0.61
N PRO A 109 13.53 -0.07 0.56
CA PRO A 109 14.96 -0.33 0.43
C PRO A 109 15.53 0.24 -0.88
N ASP A 110 16.81 0.58 -0.88
CA ASP A 110 17.49 1.14 -2.05
C ASP A 110 17.77 0.09 -3.14
N SER A 111 17.85 -1.19 -2.74
CA SER A 111 18.12 -2.31 -3.65
C SER A 111 17.55 -3.62 -3.12
N VAL A 112 17.33 -4.56 -4.03
CA VAL A 112 16.90 -5.93 -3.73
C VAL A 112 17.72 -6.94 -4.53
N THR A 113 17.84 -8.14 -3.98
CA THR A 113 18.28 -9.32 -4.73
C THR A 113 17.05 -10.15 -5.09
N VAL A 114 16.91 -10.51 -6.36
CA VAL A 114 15.82 -11.36 -6.85
C VAL A 114 16.40 -12.69 -7.31
N ARG A 115 15.81 -13.79 -6.85
CA ARG A 115 16.15 -15.15 -7.26
C ARG A 115 14.97 -15.90 -7.85
N ALA A 116 15.16 -16.50 -9.01
CA ALA A 116 14.22 -17.43 -9.62
C ALA A 116 14.63 -18.87 -9.35
N TRP A 117 13.66 -19.67 -8.93
CA TRP A 117 13.86 -21.07 -8.58
C TRP A 117 12.99 -21.98 -9.45
N ALA A 118 13.60 -23.06 -9.95
CA ALA A 118 12.91 -24.14 -10.63
C ALA A 118 12.17 -25.05 -9.64
N ALA A 119 11.29 -25.92 -10.16
CA ALA A 119 10.60 -26.97 -9.39
C ALA A 119 11.58 -27.89 -8.63
N SER A 120 12.76 -28.13 -9.21
CA SER A 120 13.82 -28.96 -8.66
C SER A 120 14.52 -28.33 -7.45
N GLY A 121 14.31 -27.04 -7.19
CA GLY A 121 15.08 -26.26 -6.22
C GLY A 121 16.39 -25.69 -6.78
N GLU A 122 16.64 -25.81 -8.07
CA GLU A 122 17.74 -25.14 -8.76
C GLU A 122 17.47 -23.62 -8.91
N ILE A 123 18.52 -22.81 -8.80
CA ILE A 123 18.45 -21.36 -9.10
C ILE A 123 18.59 -21.18 -10.61
N LEU A 124 17.55 -20.64 -11.25
CA LEU A 124 17.55 -20.29 -12.67
C LEU A 124 18.24 -18.95 -12.92
N ALA A 125 18.01 -17.97 -12.03
CA ALA A 125 18.69 -16.69 -12.05
C ALA A 125 18.77 -16.06 -10.66
N GLU A 126 19.79 -15.23 -10.47
CA GLU A 126 19.99 -14.36 -9.31
C GLU A 126 20.52 -13.02 -9.81
N GLN A 127 19.82 -11.92 -9.50
CA GLN A 127 20.18 -10.59 -9.95
C GLN A 127 19.88 -9.54 -8.88
N ASP A 128 20.77 -8.56 -8.77
CA ASP A 128 20.60 -7.38 -7.91
C ASP A 128 20.00 -6.22 -8.70
N PHE A 129 18.99 -5.58 -8.12
CA PHE A 129 18.32 -4.43 -8.71
C PHE A 129 18.34 -3.24 -7.76
N PRO A 130 18.81 -2.05 -8.22
CA PRO A 130 18.48 -0.81 -7.53
C PRO A 130 16.97 -0.54 -7.69
N LEU A 131 16.34 0.02 -6.65
CA LEU A 131 14.91 0.30 -6.65
C LEU A 131 14.62 1.79 -6.90
N ASP A 132 13.97 2.06 -8.02
CA ASP A 132 13.49 3.41 -8.37
C ASP A 132 12.04 3.59 -7.91
N TRP A 133 11.85 4.01 -6.66
CA TRP A 133 10.53 4.20 -6.08
C TRP A 133 9.77 5.40 -6.67
N LYS A 134 8.51 5.16 -7.04
CA LYS A 134 7.57 6.18 -7.52
C LYS A 134 6.35 6.22 -6.61
N ARG A 135 5.98 7.41 -6.14
CA ARG A 135 4.76 7.60 -5.36
C ARG A 135 3.53 7.30 -6.23
N VAL A 136 2.65 6.43 -5.73
CA VAL A 136 1.40 6.06 -6.40
C VAL A 136 0.16 6.45 -5.59
N GLY A 137 0.35 6.95 -4.36
CA GLY A 137 -0.73 7.48 -3.53
C GLY A 137 -0.24 8.32 -2.36
N GLY A 138 -1.19 8.86 -1.59
CA GLY A 138 -0.90 9.73 -0.45
C GLY A 138 -0.46 11.13 -0.87
N SER A 139 0.38 11.77 -0.04
CA SER A 139 0.86 13.14 -0.27
C SER A 139 2.31 13.31 0.17
N GLU A 140 2.99 14.35 -0.33
CA GLU A 140 4.35 14.66 0.11
C GLU A 140 4.45 14.90 1.62
N ARG A 141 3.42 15.51 2.21
CA ARG A 141 3.37 15.79 3.65
C ARG A 141 3.23 14.51 4.49
N CYS A 142 2.42 13.57 4.05
CA CYS A 142 2.01 12.42 4.86
C CYS A 142 2.65 11.11 4.43
N GLY A 143 3.50 11.13 3.40
CA GLY A 143 3.93 9.91 2.74
C GLY A 143 2.77 9.23 2.03
N GLY A 144 2.93 7.94 1.79
CA GLY A 144 1.99 7.12 1.06
C GLY A 144 2.69 6.07 0.22
N PRO A 145 1.91 5.17 -0.39
CA PRO A 145 2.43 4.01 -1.10
C PRO A 145 3.34 4.44 -2.25
N VAL A 146 4.45 3.73 -2.37
CA VAL A 146 5.35 3.79 -3.51
C VAL A 146 5.38 2.46 -4.25
N SER A 147 5.66 2.52 -5.53
CA SER A 147 5.83 1.36 -6.40
C SER A 147 7.02 1.57 -7.32
N THR A 148 7.63 0.49 -7.78
CA THR A 148 8.75 0.54 -8.73
C THR A 148 8.26 0.29 -10.16
N PRO A 149 8.95 0.82 -11.19
CA PRO A 149 8.85 0.24 -12.52
C PRO A 149 9.20 -1.26 -12.47
N PRO A 150 8.67 -2.09 -13.38
CA PRO A 150 8.97 -3.51 -13.38
C PRO A 150 10.47 -3.82 -13.45
N LEU A 151 10.93 -4.63 -12.50
CA LEU A 151 12.28 -5.18 -12.50
C LEU A 151 12.33 -6.33 -13.50
N ARG A 152 13.26 -6.28 -14.45
CA ARG A 152 13.35 -7.30 -15.49
C ARG A 152 14.36 -8.37 -15.11
N LEU A 153 13.85 -9.47 -14.58
CA LEU A 153 14.64 -10.64 -14.24
C LEU A 153 14.84 -11.49 -15.48
N ARG A 154 16.10 -11.71 -15.86
CA ARG A 154 16.47 -12.55 -17.01
C ARG A 154 16.85 -13.95 -16.54
N ILE A 155 16.27 -14.96 -17.19
CA ILE A 155 16.56 -16.38 -16.99
C ILE A 155 16.99 -17.04 -18.30
#